data_AF-A0A949RP54-F1
#
_entry.id   AF-A0A949RP54-F1
#
_cell.length_a   1.000
_cell.length_b   1.000
_cell.length_c   1.000
_cell.angle_alpha   90.00
_cell.angle_beta   90.00
_cell.angle_gamma   90.00
#
_symmetry.space_group_name_H-M   'P 1'
#
loop_
_entity.id
_entity.type
_entity.pdbx_description
1 polymer ?
#
loop_
_entity_poly.entity_id
_entity_poly.type
_entity_poly.pdbx_seq_one_letter_code
_entity_poly.pdbx_strand_id
1 'polypeptide(L)'
;MIGRDMLPAMVHSRVIGTIIFVSLLLPFRILAQLEPDTADVNLYFPQLADGGDQVQTWQTSFVFTNSNPSLPALCILSTLNDSGGPLALDLGTGLQSRQSFTIPPLGRTTLRSRMASPSVVTGWAYAACSLPVQGTVLFRQILNGVPQVEISAPASLPSVRYRSIANRSLGVALGNVFNSPITVVLRAFDAGGNNVGSRNITLCALCHTSFNLSSFSEDFPRDFEGMIEIAGSEPTTVFSAWTLNAERGLLSSLPAGGVSWPGGHEVKIWRAFRKVVAVAAQIVPEANLLATRLDIQYSSQINAFATRSDGTVHITLALAELIADSPSELASVIAHELGHIVQFKTGRLQYNDSNAELDADTAGMIFSLAAGYDPYGSAGAMGKLMMITNRTDLFSQAFDNLNDPHTSFSNRMGALFTTLQLACSSPAAQSTCAQYKNAIHPSFPPSIPLALPRPDK
;
A
#
# COMPACT_ATOMS: atom_id res chain seq x y z
N MET A 1 -1.56 56.86 30.93
CA MET A 1 -2.18 55.55 31.20
C MET A 1 -2.70 55.04 29.87
N ILE A 2 -1.87 54.27 29.17
CA ILE A 2 -2.14 53.73 27.83
C ILE A 2 -2.57 52.28 28.00
N GLY A 3 -3.58 51.89 27.22
CA GLY A 3 -4.42 50.71 27.41
C GLY A 3 -3.69 49.38 27.38
N ARG A 4 -4.27 48.42 28.12
CA ARG A 4 -3.97 47.00 28.08
C ARG A 4 -4.30 46.43 26.70
N ASP A 5 -3.35 45.69 26.18
CA ASP A 5 -3.38 44.91 24.95
C ASP A 5 -4.61 43.99 24.86
N MET A 6 -5.45 44.25 23.85
CA MET A 6 -6.29 43.22 23.25
C MET A 6 -5.47 42.53 22.17
N LEU A 7 -4.85 41.39 22.49
CA LEU A 7 -4.44 40.45 21.44
C LEU A 7 -5.72 39.94 20.74
N PRO A 8 -5.77 39.93 19.40
CA PRO A 8 -6.96 39.49 18.69
C PRO A 8 -7.20 37.99 18.91
N ALA A 9 -8.44 37.63 19.26
CA ALA A 9 -8.90 36.26 19.54
C ALA A 9 -8.60 35.25 18.41
N MET A 10 -8.35 35.73 17.18
CA MET A 10 -7.94 34.93 16.02
C MET A 10 -6.56 34.25 16.18
N VAL A 11 -5.67 34.82 16.99
CA VAL A 11 -4.34 34.25 17.28
C VAL A 11 -4.44 33.16 18.35
N HIS A 12 -5.38 33.28 19.29
CA HIS A 12 -5.56 32.30 20.38
C HIS A 12 -6.11 30.95 19.91
N SER A 13 -7.07 30.92 18.98
CA SER A 13 -7.62 29.67 18.43
C SER A 13 -6.57 28.87 17.64
N ARG A 14 -5.78 29.54 16.79
CA ARG A 14 -4.66 28.91 16.04
C ARG A 14 -3.56 28.34 16.94
N VAL A 15 -3.28 28.99 18.07
CA VAL A 15 -2.24 28.57 19.02
C VAL A 15 -2.65 27.30 19.79
N ILE A 16 -3.93 27.09 20.09
CA ILE A 16 -4.40 25.90 20.82
C ILE A 16 -4.32 24.63 19.94
N GLY A 17 -4.72 24.70 18.66
CA GLY A 17 -4.55 23.59 17.71
C GLY A 17 -3.07 23.24 17.46
N THR A 18 -2.18 24.23 17.53
CA THR A 18 -0.72 24.07 17.37
C THR A 18 -0.06 23.45 18.61
N ILE A 19 -0.54 23.75 19.83
CA ILE A 19 -0.02 23.12 21.06
C ILE A 19 -0.39 21.62 21.08
N ILE A 20 -1.57 21.27 20.55
CA ILE A 20 -2.00 19.88 20.36
C ILE A 20 -1.15 19.19 19.28
N PHE A 21 -0.87 19.86 18.15
CA PHE A 21 0.06 19.42 17.09
C PHE A 21 1.42 19.01 17.67
N VAL A 22 2.00 19.82 18.55
CA VAL A 22 3.34 19.59 19.09
C VAL A 22 3.37 18.51 20.19
N SER A 23 2.29 18.42 20.98
CA SER A 23 2.17 17.46 22.08
C SER A 23 1.89 16.03 21.61
N LEU A 24 1.15 15.89 20.49
CA LEU A 24 0.85 14.59 19.88
C LEU A 24 2.02 14.01 19.10
N LEU A 25 2.99 14.82 18.66
CA LEU A 25 4.19 14.32 17.95
C LEU A 25 5.33 13.90 18.90
N LEU A 26 5.21 14.11 20.21
CA LEU A 26 6.21 13.73 21.21
C LEU A 26 6.22 12.22 21.59
N PRO A 27 5.09 11.50 21.71
CA PRO A 27 5.11 10.07 22.00
C PRO A 27 5.39 9.20 20.76
N PHE A 28 5.02 9.65 19.57
CA PHE A 28 5.38 8.95 18.33
C PHE A 28 6.76 9.41 17.93
N ARG A 29 7.74 8.52 17.94
CA ARG A 29 9.01 8.76 17.25
C ARG A 29 8.71 8.87 15.75
N ILE A 30 8.23 10.03 15.31
CA ILE A 30 7.95 10.38 13.91
C ILE A 30 9.29 10.57 13.23
N LEU A 31 9.98 9.45 13.09
CA LEU A 31 10.95 9.27 12.05
C LEU A 31 10.14 9.09 10.77
N ALA A 32 10.73 9.49 9.64
CA ALA A 32 10.32 8.96 8.37
C ALA A 32 10.13 7.44 8.54
N GLN A 33 8.90 6.95 8.43
CA GLN A 33 8.61 5.52 8.60
C GLN A 33 9.16 4.80 7.37
N LEU A 34 10.46 4.51 7.40
CA LEU A 34 11.19 3.88 6.32
C LEU A 34 10.77 2.42 6.25
N GLU A 35 10.16 2.08 5.14
CA GLU A 35 9.69 0.73 4.84
C GLU A 35 10.44 0.23 3.61
N PRO A 36 10.76 -1.07 3.54
CA PRO A 36 11.28 -1.67 2.32
C PRO A 36 10.29 -1.52 1.17
N ASP A 37 10.79 -1.34 -0.06
CA ASP A 37 9.95 -1.11 -1.25
C ASP A 37 8.91 -2.22 -1.51
N THR A 38 9.20 -3.45 -1.05
CA THR A 38 8.32 -4.61 -1.17
C THR A 38 7.31 -4.73 -0.02
N ALA A 39 7.31 -3.81 0.95
CA ALA A 39 6.35 -3.83 2.05
C ALA A 39 4.96 -3.39 1.58
N ASP A 40 3.94 -4.17 1.93
CA ASP A 40 2.56 -3.88 1.58
C ASP A 40 1.59 -4.35 2.68
N VAL A 41 0.36 -3.87 2.64
CA VAL A 41 -0.74 -4.28 3.50
C VAL A 41 -1.53 -5.43 2.89
N ASN A 42 -1.42 -5.62 1.58
CA ASN A 42 -2.01 -6.71 0.82
C ASN A 42 -0.88 -7.48 0.13
N LEU A 43 -0.50 -8.62 0.68
CA LEU A 43 0.56 -9.46 0.15
C LEU A 43 -0.05 -10.64 -0.60
N TYR A 44 0.46 -10.91 -1.80
CA TYR A 44 0.01 -12.00 -2.64
C TYR A 44 1.19 -12.94 -2.87
N PHE A 45 0.96 -14.22 -2.63
CA PHE A 45 1.91 -15.31 -2.82
C PHE A 45 1.36 -16.18 -3.94
N PRO A 46 1.77 -15.94 -5.20
CA PRO A 46 1.12 -16.53 -6.37
C PRO A 46 1.23 -18.05 -6.45
N GLN A 47 2.14 -18.65 -5.68
CA GLN A 47 2.33 -20.09 -5.60
C GLN A 47 2.49 -20.51 -4.14
N LEU A 48 1.99 -21.70 -3.84
CA LEU A 48 2.46 -22.54 -2.75
C LEU A 48 2.46 -24.02 -3.12
N ALA A 49 3.22 -24.82 -2.37
CA ALA A 49 3.24 -26.27 -2.47
C ALA A 49 3.45 -26.87 -1.08
N ASP A 50 2.57 -27.80 -0.67
CA ASP A 50 2.63 -28.41 0.65
C ASP A 50 2.27 -29.90 0.62
N GLY A 51 2.78 -30.68 1.57
CA GLY A 51 2.48 -32.11 1.70
C GLY A 51 3.23 -32.96 0.69
N GLY A 52 2.83 -34.23 0.58
CA GLY A 52 3.46 -35.22 -0.28
C GLY A 52 3.50 -36.60 0.36
N ASP A 53 4.15 -37.54 -0.30
CA ASP A 53 4.26 -38.91 0.17
C ASP A 53 5.54 -39.13 1.01
N GLN A 54 5.84 -40.38 1.38
CA GLN A 54 7.01 -40.69 2.20
C GLN A 54 8.35 -40.46 1.47
N VAL A 55 8.35 -40.41 0.14
CA VAL A 55 9.55 -40.23 -0.68
C VAL A 55 9.82 -38.76 -0.91
N GLN A 56 8.79 -37.98 -1.26
CA GLN A 56 8.90 -36.56 -1.55
C GLN A 56 7.78 -35.76 -0.90
N THR A 57 8.18 -34.79 -0.07
CA THR A 57 7.28 -33.79 0.53
C THR A 57 7.75 -32.37 0.21
N TRP A 58 6.79 -31.46 0.18
CA TRP A 58 7.01 -30.02 0.15
C TRP A 58 6.55 -29.40 1.47
N GLN A 59 7.38 -28.51 2.02
CA GLN A 59 7.03 -27.69 3.16
C GLN A 59 6.94 -26.22 2.75
N THR A 60 5.79 -25.61 3.00
CA THR A 60 5.61 -24.16 2.85
C THR A 60 5.90 -23.43 4.16
N SER A 61 6.70 -22.36 4.11
CA SER A 61 6.85 -21.42 5.24
C SER A 61 6.57 -19.99 4.79
N PHE A 62 5.63 -19.31 5.42
CA PHE A 62 5.43 -17.87 5.25
C PHE A 62 6.25 -17.10 6.29
N VAL A 63 7.07 -16.17 5.84
CA VAL A 63 7.89 -15.30 6.69
C VAL A 63 7.45 -13.86 6.47
N PHE A 64 7.08 -13.19 7.56
CA PHE A 64 6.68 -11.79 7.53
C PHE A 64 7.57 -10.95 8.43
N THR A 65 7.92 -9.75 7.99
CA THR A 65 8.70 -8.77 8.76
C THR A 65 7.96 -7.43 8.85
N ASN A 66 7.93 -6.87 10.05
CA ASN A 66 7.34 -5.57 10.30
C ASN A 66 8.45 -4.55 10.55
N SER A 67 8.64 -3.62 9.61
CA SER A 67 9.65 -2.55 9.73
C SER A 67 9.14 -1.34 10.52
N ASN A 68 7.86 -1.31 10.93
CA ASN A 68 7.35 -0.24 11.78
C ASN A 68 8.05 -0.26 13.15
N PRO A 69 8.57 0.88 13.63
CA PRO A 69 9.34 0.95 14.87
C PRO A 69 8.51 0.87 16.15
N SER A 70 7.18 0.99 16.06
CA SER A 70 6.32 1.24 17.24
C SER A 70 5.02 0.44 17.25
N LEU A 71 4.40 0.19 16.10
CA LEU A 71 3.09 -0.45 15.99
C LEU A 71 3.21 -1.91 15.56
N PRO A 72 2.54 -2.85 16.25
CA PRO A 72 2.44 -4.22 15.79
C PRO A 72 1.55 -4.30 14.54
N ALA A 73 1.90 -5.19 13.61
CA ALA A 73 1.08 -5.48 12.45
C ALA A 73 0.17 -6.69 12.75
N LEU A 74 -1.14 -6.50 12.63
CA LEU A 74 -2.13 -7.57 12.69
C LEU A 74 -2.39 -8.06 11.27
N CYS A 75 -2.23 -9.35 11.03
CA CYS A 75 -2.36 -9.94 9.71
C CYS A 75 -3.31 -11.13 9.71
N ILE A 76 -3.98 -11.33 8.58
CA ILE A 76 -4.81 -12.49 8.29
C ILE A 76 -4.28 -13.12 7.00
N LEU A 77 -3.72 -14.32 7.10
CA LEU A 77 -3.32 -15.13 5.95
C LEU A 77 -4.50 -16.02 5.53
N SER A 78 -4.81 -16.02 4.24
CA SER A 78 -5.77 -16.92 3.60
C SER A 78 -5.06 -17.74 2.54
N THR A 79 -5.28 -19.05 2.53
CA THR A 79 -4.72 -20.00 1.55
C THR A 79 -5.84 -20.58 0.70
N LEU A 80 -5.63 -20.58 -0.62
CA LEU A 80 -6.62 -20.97 -1.62
C LEU A 80 -6.03 -22.06 -2.53
N ASN A 81 -6.88 -22.99 -2.97
CA ASN A 81 -6.50 -24.03 -3.92
C ASN A 81 -6.61 -23.53 -5.37
N ASP A 82 -6.21 -24.38 -6.32
CA ASP A 82 -6.22 -24.06 -7.76
C ASP A 82 -7.62 -23.70 -8.29
N SER A 83 -8.69 -24.20 -7.68
CA SER A 83 -10.08 -23.91 -8.04
C SER A 83 -10.67 -22.69 -7.32
N GLY A 84 -9.86 -21.93 -6.58
CA GLY A 84 -10.28 -20.74 -5.82
C GLY A 84 -11.04 -21.05 -4.53
N GLY A 85 -11.15 -22.32 -4.16
CA GLY A 85 -11.71 -22.74 -2.87
C GLY A 85 -10.68 -22.63 -1.73
N PRO A 86 -11.12 -22.66 -0.47
CA PRO A 86 -10.20 -22.65 0.68
C PRO A 86 -9.28 -23.88 0.67
N LEU A 87 -7.97 -23.67 0.88
CA LEU A 87 -6.98 -24.74 1.04
C LEU A 87 -6.52 -24.79 2.49
N ALA A 88 -6.91 -25.82 3.23
CA ALA A 88 -6.52 -25.95 4.63
C ALA A 88 -5.08 -26.47 4.76
N LEU A 89 -4.22 -25.70 5.44
CA LEU A 89 -2.85 -26.09 5.79
C LEU A 89 -2.70 -26.12 7.32
N ASP A 90 -1.91 -27.04 7.86
CA ASP A 90 -1.55 -27.02 9.28
C ASP A 90 -0.28 -26.18 9.46
N LEU A 91 -0.46 -24.89 9.77
CA LEU A 91 0.61 -23.94 10.04
C LEU A 91 1.02 -23.88 11.52
N GLY A 92 0.73 -24.95 12.28
CA GLY A 92 1.08 -25.10 13.68
C GLY A 92 -0.11 -25.08 14.64
N THR A 93 -1.30 -24.71 14.17
CA THR A 93 -2.55 -24.61 14.95
C THR A 93 -3.65 -25.55 14.45
N GLY A 94 -3.28 -26.59 13.69
CA GLY A 94 -4.21 -27.49 13.02
C GLY A 94 -4.59 -27.00 11.62
N LEU A 95 -5.34 -27.82 10.90
CA LEU A 95 -5.74 -27.55 9.51
C LEU A 95 -6.68 -26.35 9.42
N GLN A 96 -6.19 -25.26 8.83
CA GLN A 96 -6.94 -24.03 8.62
C GLN A 96 -6.60 -23.43 7.26
N SER A 97 -7.59 -22.87 6.57
CA SER A 97 -7.37 -22.09 5.34
C SER A 97 -7.26 -20.58 5.59
N ARG A 98 -7.42 -20.18 6.85
CA ARG A 98 -7.36 -18.79 7.29
C ARG A 98 -6.77 -18.73 8.70
N GLN A 99 -5.72 -17.94 8.87
CA GLN A 99 -5.00 -17.81 10.15
C GLN A 99 -4.72 -16.34 10.46
N SER A 100 -5.09 -15.92 11.66
CA SER A 100 -4.75 -14.59 12.19
C SER A 100 -3.48 -14.65 13.02
N PHE A 101 -2.60 -13.66 12.88
CA PHE A 101 -1.35 -13.57 13.62
C PHE A 101 -0.92 -12.11 13.79
N THR A 102 0.07 -11.89 14.65
CA THR A 102 0.60 -10.56 14.96
C THR A 102 2.11 -10.56 14.74
N ILE A 103 2.63 -9.53 14.07
CA ILE A 103 4.06 -9.32 13.90
C ILE A 103 4.46 -8.14 14.80
N PRO A 104 5.32 -8.35 15.81
CA PRO A 104 5.77 -7.28 16.70
C PRO A 104 6.46 -6.14 15.93
N PRO A 105 6.53 -4.91 16.49
CA PRO A 105 7.35 -3.82 15.93
C PRO A 105 8.79 -4.26 15.74
N LEU A 106 9.41 -3.92 14.59
CA LEU A 106 10.77 -4.36 14.18
C LEU A 106 10.97 -5.89 14.25
N GLY A 107 9.88 -6.66 14.26
CA GLY A 107 9.87 -8.08 14.49
C GLY A 107 9.62 -8.91 13.24
N ARG A 108 9.59 -10.23 13.44
CA ARG A 108 9.23 -11.20 12.41
C ARG A 108 8.29 -12.26 12.95
N THR A 109 7.47 -12.83 12.07
CA THR A 109 6.68 -14.04 12.33
C THR A 109 6.92 -15.06 11.23
N THR A 110 7.00 -16.34 11.58
CA THR A 110 7.11 -17.45 10.63
C THR A 110 6.01 -18.46 10.86
N LEU A 111 5.22 -18.72 9.82
CA LEU A 111 4.17 -19.74 9.79
C LEU A 111 4.66 -20.88 8.92
N ARG A 112 5.04 -22.01 9.54
CA ARG A 112 5.62 -23.16 8.85
C ARG A 112 4.63 -24.32 8.87
N SER A 113 4.38 -24.89 7.70
CA SER A 113 3.47 -26.02 7.58
C SER A 113 4.04 -27.30 8.20
N ARG A 114 3.12 -28.15 8.67
CA ARG A 114 3.41 -29.50 9.14
C ARG A 114 3.32 -30.56 8.04
N MET A 115 3.10 -30.14 6.78
CA MET A 115 3.00 -31.03 5.62
C MET A 115 1.96 -32.12 5.81
N ALA A 116 0.81 -31.75 6.37
CA ALA A 116 -0.18 -32.71 6.87
C ALA A 116 -0.90 -33.50 5.75
N SER A 117 -0.83 -33.03 4.50
CA SER A 117 -1.44 -33.69 3.35
C SER A 117 -0.57 -34.85 2.84
N PRO A 118 -1.13 -36.05 2.60
CA PRO A 118 -0.40 -37.21 2.08
C PRO A 118 -0.09 -37.10 0.57
N SER A 119 -0.59 -36.06 -0.09
CA SER A 119 -0.28 -35.71 -1.47
C SER A 119 0.16 -34.25 -1.53
N VAL A 120 0.97 -33.90 -2.54
CA VAL A 120 1.31 -32.51 -2.79
C VAL A 120 0.03 -31.75 -3.15
N VAL A 121 -0.23 -30.66 -2.43
CA VAL A 121 -1.28 -29.70 -2.74
C VAL A 121 -0.66 -28.39 -3.19
N THR A 122 -1.28 -27.77 -4.19
CA THR A 122 -0.86 -26.49 -4.76
C THR A 122 -1.97 -25.46 -4.65
N GLY A 123 -1.58 -24.20 -4.77
CA GLY A 123 -2.49 -23.08 -4.67
C GLY A 123 -1.73 -21.78 -4.56
N TRP A 124 -2.39 -20.79 -3.96
CA TRP A 124 -1.83 -19.47 -3.70
C TRP A 124 -2.29 -18.97 -2.34
N ALA A 125 -1.68 -17.88 -1.87
CA ALA A 125 -2.08 -17.25 -0.62
C ALA A 125 -2.17 -15.74 -0.73
N TYR A 126 -3.01 -15.17 0.13
CA TYR A 126 -3.21 -13.74 0.29
C TYR A 126 -3.14 -13.38 1.76
N ALA A 127 -2.35 -12.39 2.12
CA ALA A 127 -2.30 -11.85 3.48
C ALA A 127 -2.75 -10.39 3.50
N ALA A 128 -3.74 -10.08 4.34
CA ALA A 128 -4.19 -8.73 4.62
C ALA A 128 -3.67 -8.29 5.99
N CYS A 129 -2.98 -7.15 6.06
CA CYS A 129 -2.30 -6.64 7.24
C CYS A 129 -2.76 -5.22 7.60
N SER A 130 -2.71 -4.88 8.88
CA SER A 130 -3.04 -3.55 9.40
C SER A 130 -1.97 -2.49 9.13
N LEU A 131 -0.76 -2.92 8.76
CA LEU A 131 0.40 -2.09 8.44
C LEU A 131 1.16 -2.72 7.26
N PRO A 132 1.94 -1.93 6.50
CA PRO A 132 2.84 -2.47 5.50
C PRO A 132 3.88 -3.40 6.15
N VAL A 133 3.96 -4.63 5.65
CA VAL A 133 4.94 -5.63 6.05
C VAL A 133 5.58 -6.24 4.81
N GLN A 134 6.81 -6.72 4.91
CA GLN A 134 7.33 -7.59 3.84
C GLN A 134 6.88 -9.03 4.10
N GLY A 135 6.68 -9.76 3.03
CA GLY A 135 6.35 -11.18 3.06
C GLY A 135 7.19 -11.96 2.08
N THR A 136 7.59 -13.16 2.48
CA THR A 136 8.25 -14.13 1.61
C THR A 136 7.70 -15.51 1.94
N VAL A 137 7.37 -16.28 0.90
CA VAL A 137 7.05 -17.69 1.04
C VAL A 137 8.28 -18.51 0.67
N LEU A 138 8.57 -19.54 1.48
CA LEU A 138 9.66 -20.47 1.27
C LEU A 138 9.09 -21.85 0.94
N PHE A 139 9.59 -22.48 -0.11
CA PHE A 139 9.27 -23.85 -0.51
C PHE A 139 10.48 -24.72 -0.28
N ARG A 140 10.36 -25.67 0.65
CA ARG A 140 11.41 -26.63 0.94
C ARG A 140 11.01 -28.00 0.41
N GLN A 141 11.80 -28.55 -0.49
CA GLN A 141 11.65 -29.93 -0.93
C GLN A 141 12.41 -30.84 0.04
N ILE A 142 11.75 -31.90 0.49
CA ILE A 142 12.30 -32.90 1.39
C ILE A 142 12.18 -34.26 0.69
N LEU A 143 13.32 -34.90 0.46
CA LEU A 143 13.40 -36.25 -0.11
C LEU A 143 13.84 -37.24 0.96
N ASN A 144 13.07 -38.30 1.17
CA ASN A 144 13.32 -39.32 2.19
C ASN A 144 13.64 -38.72 3.58
N GLY A 145 12.90 -37.67 3.97
CA GLY A 145 13.09 -36.96 5.24
C GLY A 145 14.26 -35.95 5.28
N VAL A 146 15.04 -35.81 4.19
CA VAL A 146 16.18 -34.90 4.12
C VAL A 146 15.85 -33.68 3.23
N PRO A 147 15.91 -32.45 3.76
CA PRO A 147 15.79 -31.22 2.95
C PRO A 147 16.85 -31.18 1.85
N GLN A 148 16.43 -30.99 0.59
CA GLN A 148 17.32 -30.95 -0.57
C GLN A 148 17.49 -29.53 -1.11
N VAL A 149 16.38 -28.81 -1.25
CA VAL A 149 16.37 -27.44 -1.80
C VAL A 149 15.36 -26.60 -1.03
N GLU A 150 15.67 -25.31 -0.90
CA GLU A 150 14.75 -24.28 -0.41
C GLU A 150 14.75 -23.09 -1.37
N ILE A 151 13.55 -22.67 -1.76
CA ILE A 151 13.33 -21.62 -2.75
C ILE A 151 12.49 -20.53 -2.09
N SER A 152 12.89 -19.27 -2.24
CA SER A 152 12.18 -18.14 -1.67
C SER A 152 11.44 -17.35 -2.73
N ALA A 153 10.13 -17.19 -2.62
CA ALA A 153 9.36 -16.28 -3.46
C ALA A 153 8.91 -15.08 -2.62
N PRO A 154 9.34 -13.84 -2.94
CA PRO A 154 8.78 -12.66 -2.31
C PRO A 154 7.30 -12.53 -2.68
N ALA A 155 6.51 -11.87 -1.84
CA ALA A 155 5.17 -11.47 -2.24
C ALA A 155 5.24 -10.56 -3.48
N SER A 156 4.32 -10.74 -4.44
CA SER A 156 4.26 -9.93 -5.65
C SER A 156 2.92 -9.20 -5.73
N LEU A 157 2.96 -7.91 -6.04
CA LEU A 157 1.74 -7.12 -6.18
C LEU A 157 1.02 -7.48 -7.49
N PRO A 158 -0.32 -7.52 -7.49
CA PRO A 158 -1.08 -7.69 -8.71
C PRO A 158 -0.76 -6.56 -9.69
N SER A 159 -0.58 -6.92 -10.96
CA SER A 159 -0.27 -5.97 -12.02
C SER A 159 -1.08 -6.28 -13.26
N VAL A 160 -1.31 -5.25 -14.08
CA VAL A 160 -1.94 -5.38 -15.41
C VAL A 160 -1.01 -6.07 -16.41
N ARG A 161 0.30 -6.09 -16.12
CA ARG A 161 1.33 -6.68 -16.96
C ARG A 161 2.49 -7.21 -16.12
N TYR A 162 2.99 -8.38 -16.49
CA TYR A 162 4.11 -9.05 -15.86
C TYR A 162 5.12 -9.46 -16.93
N ARG A 163 6.41 -9.21 -16.70
CA ARG A 163 7.50 -9.58 -17.61
C ARG A 163 8.59 -10.32 -16.85
N SER A 164 9.09 -11.39 -17.44
CA SER A 164 10.18 -12.17 -16.86
C SER A 164 11.09 -12.67 -17.97
N ILE A 165 12.39 -12.78 -17.67
CA ILE A 165 13.25 -13.63 -18.47
C ILE A 165 12.69 -15.06 -18.47
N ALA A 166 12.93 -15.77 -19.56
CA ALA A 166 12.31 -17.06 -19.77
C ALA A 166 13.26 -17.99 -20.52
N ASN A 167 13.33 -19.21 -20.02
CA ASN A 167 13.81 -20.35 -20.78
C ASN A 167 12.69 -21.39 -20.91
N ARG A 168 12.94 -22.46 -21.66
CA ARG A 168 11.95 -23.53 -21.89
C ARG A 168 11.38 -24.15 -20.62
N SER A 169 12.12 -24.17 -19.52
CA SER A 169 11.72 -24.83 -18.27
C SER A 169 11.21 -23.86 -17.20
N LEU A 170 11.07 -22.57 -17.53
CA LEU A 170 10.55 -21.55 -16.61
C LEU A 170 9.23 -21.99 -15.97
N GLY A 171 9.19 -22.04 -14.65
CA GLY A 171 7.95 -22.20 -13.90
C GLY A 171 7.19 -20.87 -13.88
N VAL A 172 5.88 -20.93 -14.14
CA VAL A 172 4.97 -19.79 -14.13
C VAL A 172 3.80 -20.12 -13.21
N ALA A 173 3.48 -19.21 -12.28
CA ALA A 173 2.31 -19.29 -11.42
C ALA A 173 1.46 -18.02 -11.56
N LEU A 174 0.14 -18.19 -11.70
CA LEU A 174 -0.82 -17.10 -11.88
C LEU A 174 -1.98 -17.27 -10.91
N GLY A 175 -2.39 -16.17 -10.26
CA GLY A 175 -3.54 -16.11 -9.38
C GLY A 175 -4.52 -15.02 -9.81
N ASN A 176 -5.81 -15.36 -9.84
CA ASN A 176 -6.88 -14.38 -9.99
C ASN A 176 -7.22 -13.78 -8.62
N VAL A 177 -7.13 -12.46 -8.50
CA VAL A 177 -7.41 -11.75 -7.24
C VAL A 177 -8.88 -11.32 -7.11
N PHE A 178 -9.69 -11.55 -8.13
CA PHE A 178 -11.10 -11.15 -8.18
C PHE A 178 -12.05 -12.31 -7.87
N ASN A 179 -13.24 -11.96 -7.38
CA ASN A 179 -14.38 -12.85 -7.21
C ASN A 179 -15.16 -13.12 -8.52
N SER A 180 -14.60 -12.73 -9.65
CA SER A 180 -15.11 -12.98 -11.00
C SER A 180 -14.00 -13.58 -11.86
N PRO A 181 -14.33 -14.38 -12.89
CA PRO A 181 -13.32 -14.88 -13.83
C PRO A 181 -12.57 -13.75 -14.54
N ILE A 182 -11.28 -13.96 -14.80
CA ILE A 182 -10.45 -13.07 -15.62
C ILE A 182 -9.79 -13.85 -16.75
N THR A 183 -9.36 -13.12 -17.78
CA THR A 183 -8.51 -13.66 -18.84
C THR A 183 -7.22 -12.86 -18.93
N VAL A 184 -6.10 -13.57 -19.02
CA VAL A 184 -4.78 -12.99 -19.28
C VAL A 184 -4.22 -13.58 -20.56
N VAL A 185 -3.37 -12.82 -21.24
CA VAL A 185 -2.67 -13.23 -22.46
C VAL A 185 -1.20 -13.40 -22.13
N LEU A 186 -0.69 -14.62 -22.24
CA LEU A 186 0.75 -14.89 -22.18
C LEU A 186 1.31 -14.81 -23.60
N ARG A 187 2.41 -14.09 -23.76
CA ARG A 187 3.21 -13.99 -24.99
C ARG A 187 4.64 -14.38 -24.67
N ALA A 188 5.26 -15.18 -25.52
CA ALA A 188 6.68 -15.53 -25.43
C ALA A 188 7.45 -14.85 -26.56
N PHE A 189 8.58 -14.26 -26.23
CA PHE A 189 9.48 -13.60 -27.17
C PHE A 189 10.84 -14.29 -27.14
N ASP A 190 11.42 -14.54 -28.30
CA ASP A 190 12.81 -15.03 -28.41
C ASP A 190 13.84 -13.94 -28.04
N ALA A 191 15.12 -14.30 -28.02
CA ALA A 191 16.22 -13.38 -27.76
C ALA A 191 16.33 -12.23 -28.78
N GLY A 192 15.74 -12.36 -29.97
CA GLY A 192 15.65 -11.32 -31.00
C GLY A 192 14.46 -10.37 -30.79
N GLY A 193 13.59 -10.65 -29.82
CA GLY A 193 12.37 -9.89 -29.55
C GLY A 193 11.18 -10.27 -30.44
N ASN A 194 11.27 -11.36 -31.21
CA ASN A 194 10.14 -11.83 -32.02
C ASN A 194 9.15 -12.60 -31.14
N ASN A 195 7.85 -12.33 -31.30
CA ASN A 195 6.81 -13.12 -30.64
C ASN A 195 6.78 -14.52 -31.26
N VAL A 196 7.11 -15.54 -30.47
CA VAL A 196 7.17 -16.95 -30.87
C VAL A 196 5.99 -17.77 -30.35
N GLY A 197 5.05 -17.14 -29.63
CA GLY A 197 3.86 -17.82 -29.14
C GLY A 197 2.97 -16.91 -28.31
N SER A 198 1.65 -17.11 -28.42
CA SER A 198 0.66 -16.38 -27.63
C SER A 198 -0.52 -17.26 -27.27
N ARG A 199 -1.03 -17.15 -26.04
CA ARG A 199 -2.15 -17.96 -25.54
C ARG A 199 -2.95 -17.19 -24.51
N ASN A 200 -4.27 -17.36 -24.57
CA ASN A 200 -5.18 -16.89 -23.55
C ASN A 200 -5.26 -17.93 -22.41
N ILE A 201 -5.18 -17.44 -21.18
CA ILE A 201 -5.34 -18.22 -19.96
C ILE A 201 -6.53 -17.62 -19.22
N THR A 202 -7.59 -18.40 -19.06
CA THR A 202 -8.76 -18.01 -18.28
C THR A 202 -8.64 -18.58 -16.87
N LEU A 203 -8.75 -17.72 -15.87
CA LEU A 203 -8.75 -18.08 -14.46
C LEU A 203 -10.17 -17.85 -13.93
N CYS A 204 -10.77 -18.87 -13.32
CA CYS A 204 -12.02 -18.69 -12.57
C CYS A 204 -11.82 -17.76 -11.36
N ALA A 205 -12.92 -17.35 -10.72
CA ALA A 205 -12.89 -16.49 -9.53
C ALA A 205 -11.95 -17.07 -8.46
N LEU A 206 -11.00 -16.25 -7.99
CA LEU A 206 -9.98 -16.63 -7.00
C LEU A 206 -9.09 -17.83 -7.36
N CYS A 207 -9.14 -18.30 -8.61
CA CYS A 207 -8.42 -19.50 -9.02
C CYS A 207 -6.93 -19.26 -9.23
N HIS A 208 -6.18 -20.35 -9.18
CA HIS A 208 -4.75 -20.38 -9.39
C HIS A 208 -4.37 -21.44 -10.42
N THR A 209 -3.33 -21.17 -11.19
CA THR A 209 -2.72 -22.17 -12.06
C THR A 209 -1.22 -22.00 -12.09
N SER A 210 -0.52 -23.13 -12.24
CA SER A 210 0.93 -23.15 -12.37
C SER A 210 1.37 -24.16 -13.42
N PHE A 211 2.37 -23.81 -14.22
CA PHE A 211 2.86 -24.66 -15.31
C PHE A 211 4.31 -24.31 -15.67
N ASN A 212 5.00 -25.22 -16.35
CA ASN A 212 6.28 -24.92 -16.98
C ASN A 212 6.05 -24.34 -18.37
N LEU A 213 6.87 -23.39 -18.79
CA LEU A 213 6.72 -22.74 -20.10
C LEU A 213 6.76 -23.74 -21.26
N SER A 214 7.47 -24.86 -21.11
CA SER A 214 7.46 -25.96 -22.09
C SER A 214 6.08 -26.57 -22.38
N SER A 215 5.12 -26.51 -21.45
CA SER A 215 3.75 -26.98 -21.70
C SER A 215 2.88 -25.97 -22.44
N PHE A 216 3.43 -24.78 -22.72
CA PHE A 216 2.73 -23.70 -23.39
C PHE A 216 2.65 -23.92 -24.90
N SER A 217 3.74 -24.38 -25.51
CA SER A 217 3.86 -24.72 -26.92
C SER A 217 4.87 -25.85 -27.09
N GLU A 218 4.51 -26.89 -27.84
CA GLU A 218 5.42 -27.97 -28.21
C GLU A 218 6.55 -27.48 -29.15
N ASP A 219 6.33 -26.36 -29.83
CA ASP A 219 7.23 -25.77 -30.83
C ASP A 219 8.36 -24.93 -30.22
N PHE A 220 8.42 -24.77 -28.88
CA PHE A 220 9.55 -24.08 -28.28
C PHE A 220 10.86 -24.86 -28.49
N PRO A 221 11.88 -24.23 -29.12
CA PRO A 221 13.20 -24.83 -29.26
C PRO A 221 13.71 -25.34 -27.91
N ARG A 222 14.47 -26.46 -27.92
CA ARG A 222 14.98 -27.08 -26.68
C ARG A 222 15.81 -26.13 -25.83
N ASP A 223 16.45 -25.18 -26.49
CA ASP A 223 17.31 -24.11 -26.01
C ASP A 223 16.62 -22.73 -26.08
N PHE A 224 15.28 -22.68 -26.02
CA PHE A 224 14.56 -21.42 -25.96
C PHE A 224 15.08 -20.56 -24.80
N GLU A 225 15.53 -19.36 -25.16
CA GLU A 225 15.94 -18.28 -24.26
C GLU A 225 15.29 -16.99 -24.78
N GLY A 226 14.74 -16.21 -23.86
CA GLY A 226 14.06 -14.96 -24.19
C GLY A 226 13.29 -14.39 -23.01
N MET A 227 12.07 -13.93 -23.27
CA MET A 227 11.20 -13.39 -22.22
C MET A 227 9.75 -13.82 -22.41
N ILE A 228 9.00 -13.83 -21.32
CA ILE A 228 7.54 -13.85 -21.37
C ILE A 228 6.98 -12.48 -20.98
N GLU A 229 5.84 -12.16 -21.57
CA GLU A 229 4.93 -11.13 -21.10
C GLU A 229 3.59 -11.78 -20.80
N ILE A 230 3.02 -11.50 -19.64
CA ILE A 230 1.63 -11.82 -19.32
C ILE A 230 0.91 -10.48 -19.15
N ALA A 231 -0.25 -10.31 -19.77
CA ALA A 231 -1.03 -9.08 -19.67
C ALA A 231 -2.52 -9.40 -19.46
N GLY A 232 -3.23 -8.58 -18.68
CA GLY A 232 -4.69 -8.64 -18.62
C GLY A 232 -5.30 -8.42 -20.01
N SER A 233 -6.41 -9.10 -20.31
CA SER A 233 -7.13 -8.87 -21.57
C SER A 233 -7.77 -7.49 -21.65
N GLU A 234 -8.10 -6.90 -20.49
CA GLU A 234 -8.62 -5.53 -20.34
C GLU A 234 -7.65 -4.65 -19.54
N PRO A 235 -7.65 -3.31 -19.73
CA PRO A 235 -6.72 -2.40 -19.05
C PRO A 235 -6.79 -2.43 -17.51
N THR A 236 -7.93 -2.81 -16.94
CA THR A 236 -8.16 -2.87 -15.49
C THR A 236 -7.95 -4.27 -14.91
N THR A 237 -7.72 -5.28 -15.76
CA THR A 237 -7.52 -6.65 -15.30
C THR A 237 -6.13 -6.80 -14.71
N VAL A 238 -6.04 -6.81 -13.38
CA VAL A 238 -4.82 -7.16 -12.65
C VAL A 238 -4.82 -8.65 -12.27
N PHE A 239 -3.64 -9.23 -12.16
CA PHE A 239 -3.45 -10.61 -11.72
C PHE A 239 -2.16 -10.71 -10.90
N SER A 240 -2.10 -11.70 -10.02
CA SER A 240 -0.90 -12.02 -9.26
C SER A 240 -0.06 -13.03 -10.04
N ALA A 241 1.25 -12.86 -10.10
CA ALA A 241 2.13 -13.73 -10.86
C ALA A 241 3.50 -13.90 -10.22
N TRP A 242 4.08 -15.08 -10.41
CA TRP A 242 5.46 -15.39 -10.03
C TRP A 242 6.10 -16.28 -11.08
N THR A 243 7.40 -16.12 -11.25
CA THR A 243 8.22 -16.94 -12.16
C THR A 243 9.42 -17.53 -11.42
N LEU A 244 9.68 -18.79 -11.71
CA LEU A 244 10.78 -19.56 -11.14
C LEU A 244 11.68 -20.02 -12.27
N ASN A 245 12.94 -19.60 -12.25
CA ASN A 245 13.91 -20.16 -13.19
C ASN A 245 14.19 -21.61 -12.83
N ALA A 246 14.05 -22.50 -13.80
CA ALA A 246 14.48 -23.88 -13.68
C ALA A 246 15.37 -24.23 -14.87
N GLU A 247 16.59 -24.67 -14.63
CA GLU A 247 17.51 -25.06 -15.69
C GLU A 247 18.39 -26.21 -15.22
N ARG A 248 18.33 -27.36 -15.91
CA ARG A 248 19.18 -28.54 -15.65
C ARG A 248 19.19 -28.98 -14.16
N GLY A 249 18.05 -28.87 -13.49
CA GLY A 249 17.90 -29.23 -12.07
C GLY A 249 18.27 -28.13 -11.08
N LEU A 250 18.76 -26.97 -11.55
CA LEU A 250 18.93 -25.78 -10.73
C LEU A 250 17.63 -24.99 -10.70
N LEU A 251 17.26 -24.51 -9.51
CA LEU A 251 16.09 -23.69 -9.28
C LEU A 251 16.54 -22.34 -8.71
N SER A 252 16.03 -21.25 -9.26
CA SER A 252 16.34 -19.90 -8.79
C SER A 252 15.14 -18.99 -8.92
N SER A 253 14.80 -18.30 -7.83
CA SER A 253 13.74 -17.31 -7.83
C SER A 253 14.13 -16.10 -8.66
N LEU A 254 13.19 -15.62 -9.48
CA LEU A 254 13.36 -14.40 -10.24
C LEU A 254 12.75 -13.21 -9.49
N PRO A 255 13.23 -11.98 -9.76
CA PRO A 255 12.58 -10.77 -9.26
C PRO A 255 11.11 -10.69 -9.71
N ALA A 256 10.28 -9.98 -8.94
CA ALA A 256 8.90 -9.74 -9.35
C ALA A 256 8.86 -8.94 -10.66
N GLY A 257 8.16 -9.49 -11.66
CA GLY A 257 8.07 -8.95 -13.01
C GLY A 257 6.94 -7.95 -13.27
N GLY A 258 6.16 -7.59 -12.25
CA GLY A 258 5.01 -6.68 -12.40
C GLY A 258 5.44 -5.28 -12.82
N VAL A 259 4.74 -4.66 -13.77
CA VAL A 259 5.02 -3.26 -14.16
C VAL A 259 4.59 -2.29 -13.06
N SER A 260 5.38 -1.23 -12.85
CA SER A 260 5.14 -0.21 -11.84
C SER A 260 4.18 0.89 -12.29
N TRP A 261 4.03 1.10 -13.61
CA TRP A 261 3.16 2.12 -14.18
C TRP A 261 2.49 1.66 -15.51
N PRO A 262 1.16 1.75 -15.63
CA PRO A 262 0.22 1.91 -14.51
C PRO A 262 0.28 0.67 -13.61
N GLY A 263 0.54 0.88 -12.32
CA GLY A 263 0.50 -0.19 -11.31
C GLY A 263 -0.92 -0.41 -10.79
N GLY A 264 -1.14 -1.43 -9.96
CA GLY A 264 -2.44 -1.66 -9.33
C GLY A 264 -2.84 -0.51 -8.39
N HIS A 265 -3.77 0.35 -8.82
CA HIS A 265 -4.23 1.51 -8.05
C HIS A 265 -4.87 1.10 -6.71
N GLU A 266 -5.63 0.01 -6.68
CA GLU A 266 -6.24 -0.52 -5.45
C GLU A 266 -5.21 -0.80 -4.36
N VAL A 267 -4.07 -1.39 -4.72
CA VAL A 267 -2.99 -1.69 -3.78
C VAL A 267 -2.42 -0.40 -3.19
N LYS A 268 -2.22 0.64 -4.03
CA LYS A 268 -1.74 1.94 -3.58
C LYS A 268 -2.74 2.61 -2.60
N ILE A 269 -4.04 2.55 -2.91
CA ILE A 269 -5.10 3.09 -2.04
C ILE A 269 -5.11 2.35 -0.69
N TRP A 270 -5.13 1.02 -0.70
CA TRP A 270 -5.12 0.22 0.52
C TRP A 270 -3.90 0.51 1.39
N ARG A 271 -2.71 0.57 0.79
CA ARG A 271 -1.46 0.86 1.49
C ARG A 271 -1.53 2.22 2.20
N ALA A 272 -1.91 3.27 1.47
CA ALA A 272 -2.07 4.60 2.04
C ALA A 272 -3.15 4.65 3.14
N PHE A 273 -4.33 4.10 2.88
CA PHE A 273 -5.43 4.04 3.84
C PHE A 273 -5.03 3.37 5.15
N ARG A 274 -4.45 2.16 5.10
CA ARG A 274 -4.06 1.42 6.31
C ARG A 274 -2.98 2.13 7.10
N LYS A 275 -1.95 2.68 6.43
CA LYS A 275 -0.89 3.46 7.11
C LYS A 275 -1.47 4.67 7.84
N VAL A 276 -2.28 5.47 7.14
CA VAL A 276 -2.84 6.70 7.71
C VAL A 276 -3.83 6.39 8.83
N VAL A 277 -4.71 5.38 8.67
CA VAL A 277 -5.63 4.95 9.73
C VAL A 277 -4.87 4.46 10.97
N ALA A 278 -3.81 3.68 10.80
CA ALA A 278 -3.07 3.11 11.92
C ALA A 278 -2.47 4.19 12.83
N VAL A 279 -1.93 5.26 12.25
CA VAL A 279 -1.37 6.38 13.04
C VAL A 279 -2.46 7.34 13.53
N ALA A 280 -3.46 7.66 12.69
CA ALA A 280 -4.54 8.56 13.07
C ALA A 280 -5.34 8.02 14.26
N ALA A 281 -5.55 6.70 14.33
CA ALA A 281 -6.22 6.05 15.45
C ALA A 281 -5.46 6.19 16.78
N GLN A 282 -4.14 6.39 16.74
CA GLN A 282 -3.33 6.64 17.93
C GLN A 282 -3.34 8.11 18.33
N ILE A 283 -3.48 9.01 17.35
CA ILE A 283 -3.51 10.46 17.55
C ILE A 283 -4.87 10.92 18.08
N VAL A 284 -5.97 10.31 17.60
CA VAL A 284 -7.34 10.62 18.03
C VAL A 284 -8.08 9.33 18.46
N PRO A 285 -7.73 8.72 19.61
CA PRO A 285 -8.30 7.44 20.04
C PRO A 285 -9.82 7.47 20.21
N GLU A 286 -10.39 8.60 20.64
CA GLU A 286 -11.83 8.77 20.85
C GLU A 286 -12.65 8.64 19.55
N ALA A 287 -12.02 8.83 18.39
CA ALA A 287 -12.69 8.69 17.09
C ALA A 287 -12.78 7.21 16.64
N ASN A 288 -12.13 6.26 17.32
CA ASN A 288 -12.15 4.83 16.93
C ASN A 288 -11.97 4.63 15.41
N LEU A 289 -10.88 5.17 14.85
CA LEU A 289 -10.62 5.15 13.42
C LEU A 289 -10.25 3.75 12.89
N LEU A 290 -9.91 2.80 13.76
CA LEU A 290 -9.70 1.40 13.35
C LEU A 290 -10.98 0.74 12.81
N ALA A 291 -12.15 1.28 13.15
CA ALA A 291 -13.44 0.83 12.62
C ALA A 291 -13.83 1.51 11.28
N THR A 292 -13.04 2.47 10.80
CA THR A 292 -13.27 3.14 9.51
C THR A 292 -13.13 2.15 8.37
N ARG A 293 -14.06 2.23 7.41
CA ARG A 293 -14.04 1.39 6.19
C ARG A 293 -13.46 2.16 5.00
N LEU A 294 -12.97 1.40 4.03
CA LEU A 294 -12.58 1.90 2.72
C LEU A 294 -13.52 1.30 1.67
N ASP A 295 -14.03 2.14 0.80
CA ASP A 295 -14.77 1.76 -0.41
C ASP A 295 -14.02 2.30 -1.64
N ILE A 296 -13.60 1.40 -2.54
CA ILE A 296 -12.93 1.76 -3.78
C ILE A 296 -13.94 1.68 -4.92
N GLN A 297 -14.19 2.82 -5.58
CA GLN A 297 -15.24 2.93 -6.58
C GLN A 297 -14.67 2.92 -8.00
N TYR A 298 -15.20 2.01 -8.83
CA TYR A 298 -14.89 1.91 -10.27
C TYR A 298 -15.67 2.94 -11.11
N SER A 299 -15.67 4.19 -10.65
CA SER A 299 -16.30 5.33 -11.31
C SER A 299 -15.28 6.12 -12.12
N SER A 300 -15.70 6.68 -13.25
CA SER A 300 -14.91 7.64 -14.04
C SER A 300 -14.89 9.05 -13.43
N GLN A 301 -15.68 9.29 -12.38
CA GLN A 301 -15.62 10.55 -11.63
C GLN A 301 -14.35 10.60 -10.79
N ILE A 302 -13.63 11.72 -10.85
CA ILE A 302 -12.46 11.99 -9.99
C ILE A 302 -13.00 12.50 -8.66
N ASN A 303 -13.02 11.66 -7.62
CA ASN A 303 -13.59 12.04 -6.34
C ASN A 303 -13.04 11.22 -5.16
N ALA A 304 -13.08 11.83 -3.98
CA ALA A 304 -12.92 11.21 -2.67
C ALA A 304 -13.92 11.85 -1.71
N PHE A 305 -14.52 11.07 -0.81
CA PHE A 305 -15.40 11.62 0.21
C PHE A 305 -15.55 10.69 1.41
N ALA A 306 -15.90 11.27 2.57
CA ALA A 306 -16.22 10.56 3.80
C ALA A 306 -17.73 10.53 4.08
N THR A 307 -18.26 9.38 4.51
CA THR A 307 -19.66 9.23 4.91
C THR A 307 -19.83 9.23 6.42
N ARG A 308 -20.64 10.16 6.92
CA ARG A 308 -20.92 10.34 8.36
C ARG A 308 -21.63 9.15 9.00
N SER A 309 -22.58 8.54 8.28
CA SER A 309 -23.48 7.53 8.84
C SER A 309 -22.75 6.26 9.28
N ASP A 310 -21.70 5.89 8.55
CA ASP A 310 -21.12 4.56 8.66
C ASP A 310 -19.58 4.57 8.76
N GLY A 311 -18.98 5.75 8.65
CA GLY A 311 -17.56 5.97 8.84
C GLY A 311 -16.71 5.46 7.69
N THR A 312 -17.21 5.53 6.45
CA THR A 312 -16.49 5.02 5.27
C THR A 312 -15.79 6.14 4.53
N VAL A 313 -14.54 5.90 4.11
CA VAL A 313 -13.82 6.72 3.14
C VAL A 313 -14.02 6.09 1.76
N HIS A 314 -14.53 6.87 0.82
CA HIS A 314 -14.76 6.47 -0.56
C HIS A 314 -13.68 7.10 -1.44
N ILE A 315 -13.01 6.30 -2.28
CA ILE A 315 -11.99 6.76 -3.23
C ILE A 315 -12.33 6.19 -4.61
N THR A 316 -12.40 7.04 -5.63
CA THR A 316 -12.57 6.53 -7.01
C THR A 316 -11.23 6.10 -7.61
N LEU A 317 -11.26 5.08 -8.47
CA LEU A 317 -10.06 4.67 -9.22
C LEU A 317 -9.55 5.80 -10.13
N ALA A 318 -10.45 6.58 -10.75
CA ALA A 318 -10.08 7.72 -11.57
C ALA A 318 -9.27 8.78 -10.79
N LEU A 319 -9.56 8.98 -9.50
CA LEU A 319 -8.74 9.85 -8.66
C LEU A 319 -7.35 9.24 -8.43
N ALA A 320 -7.27 7.95 -8.11
CA ALA A 320 -5.99 7.29 -7.92
C ALA A 320 -5.16 7.22 -9.22
N GLU A 321 -5.78 7.12 -10.39
CA GLU A 321 -5.13 7.24 -11.69
C GLU A 321 -4.46 8.61 -11.88
N LEU A 322 -5.08 9.67 -11.35
CA LEU A 322 -4.57 11.04 -11.43
C LEU A 322 -3.39 11.30 -10.48
N ILE A 323 -3.47 10.85 -9.22
CA ILE A 323 -2.54 11.31 -8.15
C ILE A 323 -1.65 10.21 -7.54
N ALA A 324 -1.88 8.92 -7.84
CA ALA A 324 -1.16 7.83 -7.19
C ALA A 324 0.21 7.49 -7.83
N ASP A 325 0.69 8.30 -8.76
CA ASP A 325 2.12 8.36 -9.11
C ASP A 325 2.97 8.82 -7.91
N SER A 326 2.40 9.63 -7.02
CA SER A 326 2.98 9.98 -5.72
C SER A 326 2.19 9.34 -4.57
N PRO A 327 2.78 8.41 -3.79
CA PRO A 327 2.13 7.86 -2.61
C PRO A 327 1.71 8.91 -1.58
N SER A 328 2.48 10.01 -1.46
CA SER A 328 2.19 11.10 -0.51
C SER A 328 0.99 11.93 -0.94
N GLU A 329 0.77 12.15 -2.25
CA GLU A 329 -0.42 12.84 -2.75
C GLU A 329 -1.69 12.04 -2.47
N LEU A 330 -1.68 10.73 -2.81
CA LEU A 330 -2.80 9.85 -2.50
C LEU A 330 -3.07 9.76 -0.99
N ALA A 331 -2.02 9.61 -0.19
CA ALA A 331 -2.16 9.58 1.26
C ALA A 331 -2.75 10.87 1.83
N SER A 332 -2.37 12.03 1.28
CA SER A 332 -2.88 13.32 1.74
C SER A 332 -4.39 13.48 1.53
N VAL A 333 -4.92 13.01 0.41
CA VAL A 333 -6.36 13.00 0.15
C VAL A 333 -7.07 12.06 1.11
N ILE A 334 -6.58 10.83 1.28
CA ILE A 334 -7.17 9.87 2.22
C ILE A 334 -7.13 10.41 3.66
N ALA A 335 -6.04 11.09 4.03
CA ALA A 335 -5.86 11.69 5.34
C ALA A 335 -6.82 12.88 5.57
N HIS A 336 -7.09 13.68 4.53
CA HIS A 336 -8.10 14.72 4.55
C HIS A 336 -9.50 14.13 4.82
N GLU A 337 -9.88 13.07 4.10
CA GLU A 337 -11.17 12.38 4.35
C GLU A 337 -11.27 11.80 5.75
N LEU A 338 -10.17 11.26 6.30
CA LEU A 338 -10.13 10.83 7.69
C LEU A 338 -10.29 11.99 8.67
N GLY A 339 -9.85 13.20 8.32
CA GLY A 339 -10.15 14.43 9.06
C GLY A 339 -11.65 14.66 9.19
N HIS A 340 -12.42 14.52 8.11
CA HIS A 340 -13.88 14.58 8.17
C HIS A 340 -14.49 13.47 9.03
N ILE A 341 -13.98 12.24 8.95
CA ILE A 341 -14.43 11.15 9.83
C ILE A 341 -14.21 11.50 11.31
N VAL A 342 -13.07 12.11 11.66
CA VAL A 342 -12.80 12.59 13.02
C VAL A 342 -13.83 13.64 13.43
N GLN A 343 -14.11 14.64 12.59
CA GLN A 343 -15.12 15.67 12.87
C GLN A 343 -16.49 15.04 13.13
N PHE A 344 -16.88 14.06 12.30
CA PHE A 344 -18.16 13.38 12.41
C PHE A 344 -18.28 12.56 13.69
N LYS A 345 -17.23 11.81 14.05
CA LYS A 345 -17.27 10.92 15.21
C LYS A 345 -17.07 11.65 16.53
N THR A 346 -16.32 12.74 16.54
CA THR A 346 -16.07 13.54 17.75
C THR A 346 -17.09 14.67 17.93
N GLY A 347 -17.84 15.01 16.89
CA GLY A 347 -18.82 16.10 16.91
C GLY A 347 -18.19 17.51 17.03
N ARG A 348 -16.88 17.63 16.82
CA ARG A 348 -16.12 18.88 16.96
C ARG A 348 -15.02 19.01 15.91
N LEU A 349 -14.66 20.25 15.59
CA LEU A 349 -13.45 20.56 14.84
C LEU A 349 -12.26 20.54 15.83
N GLN A 350 -11.16 19.90 15.45
CA GLN A 350 -10.06 19.57 16.35
C GLN A 350 -8.95 20.63 16.37
N TYR A 351 -8.71 21.25 15.23
CA TYR A 351 -7.56 22.10 14.92
C TYR A 351 -7.96 23.46 14.37
N ASN A 352 -9.10 23.55 13.66
CA ASN A 352 -9.67 24.80 13.18
C ASN A 352 -11.17 24.86 13.50
N ASP A 353 -11.53 25.67 14.48
CA ASP A 353 -12.89 25.84 15.01
C ASP A 353 -13.85 26.61 14.10
N SER A 354 -13.34 27.20 13.01
CA SER A 354 -14.11 28.08 12.12
C SER A 354 -14.40 27.48 10.75
N ASN A 355 -13.63 26.48 10.31
CA ASN A 355 -13.73 25.93 8.96
C ASN A 355 -13.37 24.43 8.94
N ALA A 356 -14.35 23.60 8.58
CA ALA A 356 -14.21 22.14 8.55
C ALA A 356 -13.19 21.65 7.52
N GLU A 357 -13.00 22.35 6.41
CA GLU A 357 -12.01 22.00 5.38
C GLU A 357 -10.60 22.24 5.85
N LEU A 358 -10.37 23.41 6.44
CA LEU A 358 -9.06 23.75 7.01
C LEU A 358 -8.73 22.86 8.21
N ASP A 359 -9.75 22.44 8.96
CA ASP A 359 -9.60 21.46 10.03
C ASP A 359 -9.19 20.09 9.48
N ALA A 360 -9.87 19.60 8.43
CA ALA A 360 -9.58 18.34 7.76
C ALA A 360 -8.22 18.36 7.05
N ASP A 361 -7.82 19.48 6.44
CA ASP A 361 -6.50 19.70 5.88
C ASP A 361 -5.40 19.60 6.94
N THR A 362 -5.62 20.27 8.07
CA THR A 362 -4.66 20.25 9.19
C THR A 362 -4.52 18.83 9.74
N ALA A 363 -5.65 18.14 9.97
CA ALA A 363 -5.68 16.74 10.37
C ALA A 363 -4.95 15.86 9.34
N GLY A 364 -5.24 16.05 8.05
CA GLY A 364 -4.68 15.29 6.95
C GLY A 364 -3.16 15.46 6.84
N MET A 365 -2.66 16.67 7.03
CA MET A 365 -1.22 16.94 7.07
C MET A 365 -0.54 16.24 8.27
N ILE A 366 -1.15 16.31 9.46
CA ILE A 366 -0.65 15.62 10.67
C ILE A 366 -0.60 14.11 10.44
N PHE A 367 -1.70 13.52 9.98
CA PHE A 367 -1.79 12.07 9.78
C PHE A 367 -0.84 11.59 8.68
N SER A 368 -0.68 12.36 7.61
CA SER A 368 0.29 12.06 6.53
C SER A 368 1.72 12.05 7.07
N LEU A 369 2.11 13.11 7.79
CA LEU A 369 3.44 13.22 8.39
C LEU A 369 3.70 12.07 9.38
N ALA A 370 2.74 11.77 10.25
CA ALA A 370 2.84 10.69 11.23
C ALA A 370 2.94 9.30 10.57
N ALA A 371 2.31 9.10 9.41
CA ALA A 371 2.39 7.88 8.61
C ALA A 371 3.69 7.78 7.77
N GLY A 372 4.58 8.78 7.87
CA GLY A 372 5.84 8.85 7.11
C GLY A 372 5.66 9.32 5.67
N TYR A 373 4.54 9.95 5.32
CA TYR A 373 4.32 10.58 4.02
C TYR A 373 4.78 12.04 4.02
N ASP A 374 5.10 12.54 2.83
CA ASP A 374 5.52 13.91 2.63
C ASP A 374 4.36 14.89 2.93
N PRO A 375 4.50 15.83 3.90
CA PRO A 375 3.47 16.82 4.17
C PRO A 375 3.18 17.74 2.97
N TYR A 376 4.08 17.84 1.98
CA TYR A 376 3.84 18.57 0.73
C TYR A 376 2.95 17.82 -0.27
N GLY A 377 2.60 16.55 -0.01
CA GLY A 377 1.74 15.76 -0.88
C GLY A 377 0.36 16.37 -1.12
N SER A 378 -0.19 17.10 -0.16
CA SER A 378 -1.47 17.81 -0.31
C SER A 378 -1.42 18.87 -1.40
N ALA A 379 -0.33 19.63 -1.48
CA ALA A 379 -0.14 20.65 -2.51
C ALA A 379 -0.01 20.04 -3.91
N GLY A 380 0.70 18.90 -4.03
CA GLY A 380 0.80 18.15 -5.29
C GLY A 380 -0.56 17.63 -5.78
N ALA A 381 -1.33 17.03 -4.87
CA ALA A 381 -2.68 16.54 -5.17
C ALA A 381 -3.61 17.69 -5.61
N MET A 382 -3.63 18.80 -4.86
CA MET A 382 -4.42 19.99 -5.21
C MET A 382 -4.01 20.57 -6.57
N GLY A 383 -2.71 20.64 -6.87
CA GLY A 383 -2.21 21.13 -8.16
C GLY A 383 -2.69 20.28 -9.35
N LYS A 384 -2.67 18.94 -9.23
CA LYS A 384 -3.20 18.04 -10.27
C LYS A 384 -4.71 18.15 -10.43
N LEU A 385 -5.45 18.29 -9.33
CA LEU A 385 -6.89 18.54 -9.36
C LEU A 385 -7.23 19.88 -10.04
N MET A 386 -6.44 20.93 -9.79
CA MET A 386 -6.57 22.22 -10.48
C MET A 386 -6.29 22.09 -11.99
N MET A 387 -5.27 21.31 -12.38
CA MET A 387 -4.91 21.09 -13.78
C MET A 387 -6.03 20.36 -14.55
N ILE A 388 -6.56 19.26 -14.01
CA ILE A 388 -7.59 18.46 -14.71
C ILE A 388 -8.95 19.17 -14.77
N THR A 389 -9.22 20.08 -13.84
CA THR A 389 -10.45 20.89 -13.85
C THR A 389 -10.35 22.12 -14.76
N ASN A 390 -9.23 22.30 -15.48
CA ASN A 390 -8.92 23.48 -16.30
C ASN A 390 -9.03 24.79 -15.51
N ARG A 391 -8.61 24.77 -14.25
CA ARG A 391 -8.62 25.93 -13.34
C ARG A 391 -7.19 26.29 -12.97
N THR A 392 -6.51 27.00 -13.87
CA THR A 392 -5.15 27.52 -13.65
C THR A 392 -5.11 28.73 -12.73
N ASP A 393 -6.25 29.15 -12.17
CA ASP A 393 -6.32 30.41 -11.45
C ASP A 393 -6.10 30.17 -9.96
N LEU A 394 -4.92 30.59 -9.49
CA LEU A 394 -4.56 30.61 -8.08
C LEU A 394 -5.49 31.50 -7.22
N PHE A 395 -6.50 32.16 -7.79
CA PHE A 395 -7.27 33.18 -7.07
C PHE A 395 -8.79 33.24 -7.31
N SER A 396 -9.46 32.33 -8.03
CA SER A 396 -10.92 32.47 -8.24
C SER A 396 -11.77 31.23 -7.91
N GLN A 397 -12.76 31.51 -7.06
CA GLN A 397 -13.78 30.63 -6.45
C GLN A 397 -14.84 30.21 -7.49
N ALA A 398 -14.72 29.03 -8.08
CA ALA A 398 -15.71 28.56 -9.06
C ALA A 398 -16.23 27.16 -8.78
N PHE A 399 -16.52 26.87 -7.52
CA PHE A 399 -17.47 25.83 -7.14
C PHE A 399 -18.80 26.43 -6.64
N ASP A 400 -19.07 27.67 -7.03
CA ASP A 400 -20.20 28.47 -6.56
C ASP A 400 -21.55 28.13 -7.20
N ASN A 401 -21.79 26.88 -7.64
CA ASN A 401 -23.16 26.51 -8.03
C ASN A 401 -23.58 25.05 -7.92
N LEU A 402 -23.00 24.28 -7.00
CA LEU A 402 -23.61 23.08 -6.42
C LEU A 402 -22.92 22.80 -5.08
N ASN A 403 -23.41 23.36 -3.95
CA ASN A 403 -23.01 23.00 -2.58
C ASN A 403 -21.59 22.39 -2.44
N ASP A 404 -20.56 23.12 -2.86
CA ASP A 404 -19.19 22.63 -2.74
C ASP A 404 -18.68 22.88 -1.33
N PRO A 405 -18.39 21.83 -0.56
CA PRO A 405 -17.87 21.98 0.79
C PRO A 405 -16.44 22.55 0.83
N HIS A 406 -15.67 22.49 -0.27
CA HIS A 406 -14.21 22.42 -0.21
C HIS A 406 -13.40 23.72 -0.47
N THR A 407 -14.00 24.91 -0.64
CA THR A 407 -13.36 26.25 -0.77
C THR A 407 -12.20 26.37 -1.80
N SER A 408 -11.54 27.53 -1.94
CA SER A 408 -10.46 27.70 -2.94
C SER A 408 -9.14 27.02 -2.53
N PHE A 409 -8.62 26.15 -3.40
CA PHE A 409 -7.40 25.35 -3.16
C PHE A 409 -6.16 26.19 -2.82
N SER A 410 -5.98 27.37 -3.41
CA SER A 410 -4.83 28.24 -3.10
C SER A 410 -4.82 28.77 -1.67
N ASN A 411 -6.00 29.11 -1.14
CA ASN A 411 -6.11 29.57 0.25
C ASN A 411 -5.80 28.41 1.22
N ARG A 412 -6.25 27.20 0.88
CA ARG A 412 -5.95 25.97 1.64
C ARG A 412 -4.47 25.62 1.62
N MET A 413 -3.81 25.67 0.45
CA MET A 413 -2.35 25.47 0.34
C MET A 413 -1.57 26.47 1.19
N GLY A 414 -1.95 27.76 1.16
CA GLY A 414 -1.33 28.79 2.00
C GLY A 414 -1.53 28.54 3.51
N ALA A 415 -2.72 28.07 3.90
CA ALA A 415 -3.02 27.71 5.28
C ALA A 415 -2.22 26.50 5.77
N LEU A 416 -2.07 25.47 4.93
CA LEU A 416 -1.23 24.30 5.21
C LEU A 416 0.24 24.68 5.37
N PHE A 417 0.76 25.52 4.48
CA PHE A 417 2.11 26.06 4.59
C PHE A 417 2.32 26.80 5.92
N THR A 418 1.38 27.67 6.29
CA THR A 418 1.42 28.42 7.56
C THR A 418 1.38 27.47 8.76
N THR A 419 0.57 26.41 8.68
CA THR A 419 0.44 25.41 9.75
C THR A 419 1.75 24.64 9.93
N LEU A 420 2.39 24.21 8.84
CA LEU A 420 3.68 23.53 8.89
C LEU A 420 4.79 24.44 9.45
N GLN A 421 4.82 25.71 9.04
CA GLN A 421 5.77 26.68 9.54
C GLN A 421 5.59 26.92 11.05
N LEU A 422 4.35 27.08 11.50
CA LEU A 422 4.03 27.28 12.90
C LEU A 422 4.40 26.04 13.74
N ALA A 423 4.04 24.86 13.26
CA ALA A 423 4.43 23.59 13.86
C ALA A 423 5.95 23.45 14.06
N CYS A 424 6.75 23.66 13.00
CA CYS A 424 8.19 23.47 13.05
C CYS A 424 8.95 24.63 13.72
N SER A 425 8.28 25.76 14.00
CA SER A 425 8.84 26.83 14.85
C SER A 425 8.71 26.54 16.35
N SER A 426 7.89 25.57 16.74
CA SER A 426 7.74 25.18 18.13
C SER A 426 8.98 24.43 18.66
N PRO A 427 9.54 24.81 19.82
CA PRO A 427 10.71 24.15 20.41
C PRO A 427 10.56 22.63 20.58
N ALA A 428 9.35 22.15 20.86
CA ALA A 428 9.10 20.73 21.10
C ALA A 428 9.01 19.90 19.80
N ALA A 429 8.76 20.52 18.64
CA ALA A 429 8.70 19.84 17.34
C ALA A 429 9.93 20.10 16.45
N GLN A 430 10.74 21.12 16.76
CA GLN A 430 11.86 21.56 15.94
C GLN A 430 12.88 20.43 15.66
N SER A 431 13.18 19.59 16.67
CA SER A 431 14.10 18.47 16.50
C SER A 431 13.55 17.40 15.54
N THR A 432 12.27 17.07 15.66
CA THR A 432 11.57 16.12 14.79
C THR A 432 11.48 16.66 13.36
N CYS A 433 11.13 17.94 13.16
CA CYS A 433 11.11 18.55 11.83
C CYS A 433 12.50 18.52 11.17
N ALA A 434 13.56 18.83 11.93
CA ALA A 434 14.93 18.78 11.42
C ALA A 434 15.35 17.35 11.05
N GLN A 435 15.01 16.35 11.85
CA GLN A 435 15.27 14.93 11.55
C GLN A 435 14.52 14.49 10.29
N TYR A 436 13.23 14.83 10.19
CA TYR A 436 12.40 14.53 9.02
C TYR A 436 12.98 15.18 7.76
N LYS A 437 13.34 16.47 7.83
CA LYS A 437 14.02 17.18 6.73
C LYS A 437 15.28 16.45 6.31
N ASN A 438 16.16 16.10 7.25
CA ASN A 438 17.42 15.45 6.92
C ASN A 438 17.24 14.06 6.30
N ALA A 439 16.16 13.36 6.64
CA ALA A 439 15.87 12.04 6.09
C ALA A 439 15.20 12.10 4.72
N ILE A 440 14.18 12.96 4.54
CA ILE A 440 13.33 12.98 3.33
C ILE A 440 13.71 14.09 2.35
N HIS A 441 14.15 15.24 2.86
CA HIS A 441 14.43 16.46 2.10
C HIS A 441 15.84 17.03 2.38
N PRO A 442 16.92 16.21 2.30
CA PRO A 442 18.26 16.64 2.71
C PRO A 442 18.81 17.82 1.90
N SER A 443 18.34 17.97 0.66
CA SER A 443 18.76 19.04 -0.25
C SER A 443 17.90 20.31 -0.17
N PHE A 444 16.87 20.36 0.68
CA PHE A 444 16.03 21.55 0.81
C PHE A 444 16.79 22.72 1.44
N PRO A 445 16.61 23.95 0.95
CA PRO A 445 17.17 25.14 1.57
C PRO A 445 16.85 25.23 3.08
N PRO A 446 17.76 25.80 3.90
CA PRO A 446 17.56 25.95 5.36
C PRO A 446 16.39 26.84 5.77
N SER A 447 15.75 27.55 4.84
CA SER A 447 14.68 28.54 5.08
C SER A 447 13.26 28.03 4.79
N ILE A 448 13.10 26.78 4.33
CA ILE A 448 11.81 26.20 3.96
C ILE A 448 11.21 25.45 5.17
N PRO A 449 9.88 25.41 5.39
CA PRO A 449 9.20 25.04 6.66
C PRO A 449 9.52 23.72 7.38
N LEU A 450 10.45 22.89 6.90
CA LEU A 450 10.98 21.75 7.65
C LEU A 450 12.33 22.03 8.33
N ALA A 451 12.89 23.22 8.10
CA ALA A 451 13.91 23.85 8.93
C ALA A 451 13.59 25.34 8.99
N LEU A 452 13.19 25.84 10.14
CA LEU A 452 13.41 27.26 10.43
C LEU A 452 14.76 27.38 11.13
N PRO A 453 15.55 28.44 10.83
CA PRO A 453 16.81 28.64 11.51
C PRO A 453 16.57 28.70 13.02
N ARG A 454 17.52 28.16 13.79
CA ARG A 454 17.57 28.46 15.23
C ARG A 454 17.48 29.98 15.37
N PRO A 455 16.63 30.53 16.25
CA PRO A 455 16.82 31.91 16.66
C PRO A 455 18.26 31.99 17.19
N ASP A 456 19.04 32.88 16.60
CA ASP A 456 20.46 33.01 16.85
C ASP A 456 20.77 33.08 18.36
N LYS A 457 21.87 32.41 18.73
CA LYS A 457 22.63 32.77 19.93
C LYS A 457 23.53 33.95 19.60
#